data_AF-A0A7C7QB50-F1
#
_entry.id   AF-A0A7C7QB50-F1
#
_cell.length_a   1.000
_cell.length_b   1.000
_cell.length_c   1.000
_cell.angle_alpha   90.00
_cell.angle_beta   90.00
_cell.angle_gamma   90.00
#
_symmetry.space_group_name_H-M   'P 1'
#
loop_
_entity.id
_entity.type
_entity.pdbx_description
1 polymer ?
#
loop_
_entity_poly.entity_id
_entity_poly.type
_entity_poly.pdbx_seq_one_letter_code
_entity_poly.pdbx_strand_id
1 'polypeptide(L)'
;MPEDLRTIRNRKGMSVNQLASRSGISIATLIQYEKGERQIPPADLRRLAKALYVDEWDINPRSSPPPPRKERPARPPRPKKKPPKKKRPPPKSPPARDTQIAHLLTLAARFGMDRAALEAEIGKPLEELTQKEARFWNGHFVRRIAEERPPIRPGPDRA
;
A
#
# COMPACT_ATOMS: atom_id res chain seq x y z
N MET A 1 -10.90 -30.47 26.80
CA MET A 1 -10.68 -31.10 25.48
C MET A 1 -9.79 -30.15 24.69
N PRO A 2 -8.67 -30.59 24.12
CA PRO A 2 -7.83 -29.72 23.30
C PRO A 2 -8.61 -29.23 22.09
N GLU A 3 -8.63 -27.92 21.87
CA GLU A 3 -9.32 -27.25 20.76
C GLU A 3 -8.33 -26.96 19.61
N ASP A 4 -8.85 -26.89 18.39
CA ASP A 4 -8.03 -26.55 17.24
C ASP A 4 -7.53 -25.11 17.31
N LEU A 5 -6.29 -24.89 16.89
CA LEU A 5 -5.62 -23.58 16.92
C LEU A 5 -6.45 -22.49 16.24
N ARG A 6 -7.09 -22.84 15.11
CA ARG A 6 -7.97 -21.94 14.35
C ARG A 6 -9.20 -21.52 15.15
N THR A 7 -9.79 -22.45 15.90
CA THR A 7 -11.00 -22.21 16.71
C THR A 7 -10.67 -21.24 17.84
N ILE A 8 -9.59 -21.50 18.57
CA ILE A 8 -9.10 -20.61 19.63
C ILE A 8 -8.80 -19.22 19.06
N ARG A 9 -8.09 -19.16 17.92
CA ARG A 9 -7.76 -17.89 17.25
C ARG A 9 -9.02 -17.10 16.87
N ASN A 10 -10.02 -17.77 16.29
CA ASN A 10 -11.27 -17.13 15.89
C ASN A 10 -12.07 -16.62 17.11
N ARG A 11 -12.13 -17.39 18.20
CA ARG A 11 -12.77 -16.96 19.46
C ARG A 11 -12.11 -15.72 20.05
N LYS A 12 -10.79 -15.60 19.91
CA LYS A 12 -10.01 -14.42 20.33
C LYS A 12 -10.05 -13.27 19.32
N GLY A 13 -10.78 -13.39 18.21
CA GLY A 13 -10.90 -12.35 17.17
C GLY A 13 -9.59 -12.02 16.47
N MET A 14 -8.61 -12.92 16.49
CA MET A 14 -7.25 -12.64 16.03
C MET A 14 -7.04 -13.10 14.58
N SER A 15 -6.42 -12.28 13.75
CA SER A 15 -5.98 -12.70 12.41
C SER A 15 -4.73 -13.58 12.47
N VAL A 16 -4.51 -14.39 11.44
CA VAL A 16 -3.28 -15.22 11.33
C VAL A 16 -2.02 -14.35 11.35
N ASN A 17 -2.07 -13.16 10.75
CA ASN A 17 -0.97 -12.18 10.79
C ASN A 17 -0.69 -11.69 12.21
N GLN A 18 -1.73 -11.32 12.96
CA GLN A 18 -1.57 -10.86 14.35
C GLN A 18 -1.02 -11.99 15.24
N LEU A 19 -1.49 -13.23 15.05
CA LEU A 19 -0.98 -14.38 15.78
C LEU A 19 0.49 -14.63 15.44
N ALA A 20 0.86 -14.59 14.16
CA ALA A 20 2.24 -14.73 13.70
C ALA A 20 3.18 -13.67 14.29
N SER A 21 2.74 -12.40 14.29
CA SER A 21 3.51 -11.30 14.88
C SER A 21 3.70 -11.46 16.39
N ARG A 22 2.69 -11.98 17.10
CA ARG A 22 2.73 -12.17 18.56
C ARG A 22 3.51 -13.42 18.98
N SER A 23 3.42 -14.51 18.22
CA SER A 23 4.12 -15.76 18.51
C SER A 23 5.53 -15.82 17.95
N GLY A 24 5.88 -14.92 17.01
CA GLY A 24 7.16 -14.97 16.29
C GLY A 24 7.26 -16.11 15.26
N ILE A 25 6.15 -16.79 15.00
CA ILE A 25 6.08 -17.91 14.05
C ILE A 25 5.68 -17.36 12.69
N SER A 26 6.26 -17.90 11.61
CA SER A 26 5.90 -17.46 10.27
C SER A 26 4.43 -17.79 9.94
N ILE A 27 3.76 -16.88 9.22
CA ILE A 27 2.36 -17.06 8.78
C ILE A 27 2.18 -18.38 8.03
N ALA A 28 3.14 -18.75 7.18
CA ALA A 28 3.09 -20.00 6.41
C ALA A 28 3.13 -21.23 7.33
N THR A 29 3.99 -21.20 8.35
CA THR A 29 4.09 -22.27 9.35
C THR A 29 2.80 -22.38 10.17
N LEU A 30 2.23 -21.24 10.56
CA LEU A 30 0.94 -21.17 11.28
C LEU A 30 -0.21 -21.78 10.46
N ILE A 31 -0.26 -21.52 9.15
CA ILE A 31 -1.25 -22.13 8.26
C ILE A 31 -1.05 -23.66 8.17
N GLN A 32 0.19 -24.14 8.13
CA GLN A 32 0.47 -25.58 8.13
C GLN A 32 0.01 -26.24 9.43
N TYR A 33 0.21 -25.56 10.57
CA TYR A 33 -0.29 -26.00 11.86
C TYR A 33 -1.82 -26.01 11.92
N GLU A 34 -2.49 -24.93 11.50
CA GLU A 34 -3.97 -24.86 11.47
C GLU A 34 -4.60 -25.91 10.55
N LYS A 35 -3.87 -26.42 9.56
CA LYS A 35 -4.32 -27.47 8.65
C LYS A 35 -3.97 -28.89 9.11
N GLY A 36 -3.20 -29.06 10.18
CA GLY A 36 -2.69 -30.36 10.59
C GLY A 36 -1.67 -30.98 9.62
N GLU A 37 -1.16 -30.22 8.64
CA GLU A 37 -0.11 -30.68 7.70
C GLU A 37 1.21 -30.92 8.44
N ARG A 38 1.41 -30.23 9.58
CA ARG A 38 2.61 -30.34 10.40
C ARG A 38 2.25 -30.34 11.88
N GLN A 39 2.87 -31.24 12.64
CA GLN A 39 2.75 -31.25 14.09
C GLN A 39 3.45 -30.02 14.70
N ILE A 40 2.78 -29.38 15.67
CA ILE A 40 3.33 -28.22 16.38
C ILE A 40 4.43 -28.72 17.34
N PRO A 41 5.69 -28.27 17.20
CA PRO A 41 6.72 -28.63 18.17
C PRO A 41 6.46 -27.91 19.51
N PRO A 42 6.88 -28.50 20.65
CA PRO A 42 6.58 -27.96 21.98
C PRO A 42 7.08 -26.51 22.19
N ALA A 43 8.20 -26.14 21.53
CA ALA A 43 8.71 -24.78 21.56
C ALA A 43 7.77 -23.75 20.93
N ASP A 44 7.10 -24.11 19.84
CA ASP A 44 6.14 -23.25 19.16
C ASP A 44 4.77 -23.30 19.84
N LEU A 45 4.43 -24.43 20.44
CA LEU A 45 3.23 -24.61 21.26
C LEU A 45 3.22 -23.62 22.44
N ARG A 46 4.34 -23.49 23.16
CA ARG A 46 4.55 -22.46 24.21
C ARG A 46 4.34 -21.03 23.71
N ARG A 47 4.86 -20.71 22.52
CA ARG A 47 4.73 -19.37 21.92
C ARG A 47 3.29 -19.08 21.51
N LEU A 48 2.59 -20.08 20.97
CA LEU A 48 1.19 -19.97 20.57
C LEU A 48 0.27 -19.83 21.79
N ALA A 49 0.48 -20.64 22.83
CA ALA A 49 -0.21 -20.56 24.11
C ALA A 49 -0.10 -19.14 24.71
N LYS A 50 1.13 -18.62 24.79
CA LYS A 50 1.39 -17.25 25.27
C LYS A 50 0.71 -16.17 24.39
N ALA A 51 0.74 -16.34 23.07
CA ALA A 51 0.16 -15.36 22.14
C ALA A 51 -1.38 -15.36 22.14
N LEU A 52 -1.99 -16.52 22.42
CA LEU A 52 -3.45 -16.71 22.47
C LEU A 52 -4.04 -16.57 23.88
N TYR A 53 -3.19 -16.44 24.91
CA TYR A 53 -3.59 -16.40 26.32
C TYR A 53 -4.44 -17.64 26.68
N VAL A 54 -3.89 -18.81 26.38
CA VAL A 54 -4.45 -20.13 26.71
C VAL A 54 -3.32 -21.05 27.18
N ASP A 55 -3.66 -22.18 27.78
CA ASP A 55 -2.67 -23.17 28.20
C ASP A 55 -2.21 -24.07 27.05
N GLU A 56 -1.01 -24.64 27.16
CA GLU A 56 -0.45 -25.57 26.16
C GLU A 56 -1.37 -26.79 25.94
N TRP A 57 -2.06 -27.23 27.00
CA TRP A 57 -2.98 -28.36 26.99
C TRP A 57 -4.29 -28.08 26.26
N ASP A 58 -4.65 -26.81 26.10
CA ASP A 58 -5.86 -26.41 25.39
C ASP A 58 -5.67 -26.41 23.87
N ILE A 59 -4.43 -26.41 23.38
CA ILE A 59 -4.13 -26.35 21.95
C ILE A 59 -3.93 -27.78 21.43
N ASN A 60 -4.74 -28.18 20.46
CA ASN A 60 -4.56 -29.45 19.75
C ASN A 60 -3.31 -29.40 18.84
N PRO A 61 -2.23 -30.15 19.16
CA PRO A 61 -0.97 -30.12 18.40
C PRO A 61 -1.08 -30.76 17.01
N ARG A 62 -2.15 -31.53 16.77
CA ARG A 62 -2.44 -32.19 15.49
C ARG A 62 -3.56 -31.52 14.68
N SER A 63 -4.14 -30.41 15.19
CA SER A 63 -5.21 -29.57 14.61
C SER A 63 -5.94 -30.19 13.40
N SER A 64 -7.21 -30.57 13.55
CA SER A 64 -7.95 -31.27 12.51
C SER A 64 -7.99 -30.48 11.18
N PRO A 65 -7.70 -31.11 10.02
CA PRO A 65 -7.70 -30.42 8.74
C PRO A 65 -9.11 -29.88 8.44
N PRO A 66 -9.26 -28.63 7.97
CA PRO A 66 -10.53 -28.18 7.43
C PRO A 66 -10.91 -29.05 6.21
N PRO A 67 -12.22 -29.27 5.94
CA PRO A 67 -12.64 -30.03 4.77
C PRO A 67 -12.01 -29.41 3.51
N PRO A 68 -11.56 -30.24 2.54
CA PRO A 68 -10.88 -29.75 1.35
C PRO A 68 -11.79 -28.76 0.63
N ARG A 69 -11.42 -27.48 0.67
CA ARG A 69 -12.03 -26.46 -0.19
C ARG A 69 -11.64 -26.88 -1.61
N LYS A 70 -12.63 -27.26 -2.44
CA LYS A 70 -12.45 -27.55 -3.88
C LYS A 70 -11.32 -26.70 -4.41
N GLU A 71 -10.22 -27.34 -4.77
CA GLU A 71 -8.99 -26.67 -5.17
C GLU A 71 -9.32 -25.68 -6.28
N ARG A 72 -9.25 -24.39 -5.96
CA ARG A 72 -9.05 -23.42 -7.02
C ARG A 72 -7.68 -23.75 -7.60
N PRO A 73 -7.54 -23.95 -8.92
CA PRO A 73 -6.30 -24.40 -9.53
C PRO A 73 -5.14 -23.57 -8.98
N ALA A 74 -4.11 -24.27 -8.52
CA ALA A 74 -2.94 -23.70 -7.90
C ALA A 74 -2.45 -22.53 -8.75
N ARG A 75 -2.50 -21.30 -8.19
CA ARG A 75 -1.75 -20.21 -8.80
C ARG A 75 -0.29 -20.67 -8.80
N PRO A 76 0.42 -20.60 -9.95
CA PRO A 76 1.77 -21.11 -10.06
C PRO A 76 2.66 -20.50 -8.96
N PRO A 77 3.64 -21.26 -8.44
CA PRO A 77 4.52 -20.78 -7.38
C PRO A 77 5.17 -19.49 -7.84
N ARG A 78 4.95 -18.39 -7.09
CA ARG A 78 5.68 -17.14 -7.34
C ARG A 78 7.18 -17.46 -7.23
N PRO A 79 7.99 -17.20 -8.28
CA PRO A 79 9.41 -17.51 -8.23
C PRO A 79 10.09 -16.70 -7.11
N LYS A 80 10.59 -17.40 -6.09
CA LYS A 80 11.53 -16.87 -5.09
C LYS A 80 12.94 -16.87 -5.69
N LYS A 81 13.21 -15.85 -6.49
CA LYS A 81 14.51 -15.20 -6.73
C LYS A 81 14.11 -13.88 -7.37
N LYS A 82 14.43 -12.72 -6.78
CA LYS A 82 14.31 -11.47 -7.53
C LYS A 82 15.42 -11.52 -8.60
N PRO A 83 15.13 -11.71 -9.89
CA PRO A 83 16.11 -11.31 -10.90
C PRO A 83 16.35 -9.80 -10.72
N PRO A 84 17.54 -9.25 -11.03
CA PRO A 84 17.66 -7.81 -11.17
C PRO A 84 16.52 -7.39 -12.09
N LYS A 85 15.66 -6.49 -11.61
CA LYS A 85 14.56 -5.95 -12.41
C LYS A 85 15.23 -5.40 -13.68
N LYS A 86 15.19 -6.14 -14.80
CA LYS A 86 15.40 -5.55 -16.12
C LYS A 86 14.47 -4.34 -16.09
N LYS A 87 15.04 -3.14 -16.19
CA LYS A 87 14.33 -1.87 -16.09
C LYS A 87 13.26 -1.89 -17.18
N ARG A 88 12.07 -2.43 -16.86
CA ARG A 88 10.88 -2.17 -17.67
C ARG A 88 10.78 -0.66 -17.71
N PRO A 89 10.61 -0.05 -18.90
CA PRO A 89 10.38 1.39 -18.95
C PRO A 89 9.24 1.69 -17.96
N PRO A 90 9.35 2.76 -17.15
CA PRO A 90 8.29 3.10 -16.22
C PRO A 90 6.96 3.12 -16.99
N PRO A 91 5.86 2.61 -16.42
CA PRO A 91 4.57 2.72 -17.08
C PRO A 91 4.40 4.19 -17.48
N LYS A 92 4.23 4.45 -18.78
CA LYS A 92 4.01 5.81 -19.28
C LYS A 92 2.85 6.36 -18.47
N SER A 93 3.09 7.40 -17.67
CA SER A 93 2.04 8.02 -16.87
C SER A 93 0.85 8.30 -17.78
N PRO A 94 -0.39 8.03 -17.35
CA PRO A 94 -1.56 8.32 -18.17
C PRO A 94 -1.54 9.80 -18.60
N PRO A 95 -2.12 10.12 -19.77
CA PRO A 95 -2.19 11.50 -20.25
C PRO A 95 -2.90 12.38 -19.23
N ALA A 96 -2.52 13.66 -19.19
CA ALA A 96 -3.08 14.66 -18.30
C ALA A 96 -4.61 14.66 -18.43
N ARG A 97 -5.30 14.74 -17.28
CA ARG A 97 -6.76 14.86 -17.29
C ARG A 97 -7.12 16.25 -17.79
N ASP A 98 -8.23 16.37 -18.51
CA ASP A 98 -8.74 17.65 -19.03
C ASP A 98 -8.84 18.72 -17.93
N THR A 99 -9.29 18.33 -16.72
CA THR A 99 -9.35 19.23 -15.56
C THR A 99 -7.98 19.79 -15.16
N GLN A 100 -6.91 18.99 -15.29
CA GLN A 100 -5.55 19.43 -14.96
C GLN A 100 -5.00 20.40 -16.00
N ILE A 101 -5.33 20.19 -17.28
CA ILE A 101 -4.97 21.08 -18.38
C ILE A 101 -5.72 22.42 -18.26
N ALA A 102 -7.03 22.38 -17.98
CA ALA A 102 -7.84 23.57 -17.78
C ALA A 102 -7.36 24.43 -16.60
N HIS A 103 -6.99 23.77 -15.48
CA HIS A 103 -6.45 24.48 -14.32
C HIS A 103 -5.10 25.14 -14.64
N LEU A 104 -4.23 24.42 -15.35
CA LEU A 104 -2.94 24.94 -15.80
C LEU A 104 -3.11 26.18 -16.70
N LEU A 105 -4.03 26.13 -17.67
CA LEU A 105 -4.37 27.26 -18.53
C LEU A 105 -4.87 28.47 -17.74
N THR A 106 -5.69 28.23 -16.72
CA THR A 106 -6.20 29.30 -15.84
C THR A 106 -5.07 29.98 -15.07
N LEU A 107 -4.10 29.20 -14.59
CA LEU A 107 -2.93 29.73 -13.89
C LEU A 107 -1.98 30.49 -14.84
N ALA A 108 -1.78 29.99 -16.05
CA ALA A 108 -0.94 30.62 -17.08
C ALA A 108 -1.54 31.94 -17.59
N ALA A 109 -2.85 31.99 -17.81
CA ALA A 109 -3.56 33.19 -18.24
C ALA A 109 -3.36 34.37 -17.27
N ARG A 110 -3.16 34.09 -15.97
CA ARG A 110 -2.86 35.11 -14.97
C ARG A 110 -1.51 35.82 -15.17
N PHE A 111 -0.58 35.17 -15.85
CA PHE A 111 0.71 35.74 -16.26
C PHE A 111 0.68 36.32 -17.69
N GLY A 112 -0.52 36.44 -18.29
CA GLY A 112 -0.67 36.86 -19.69
C GLY A 112 -0.15 35.84 -20.70
N MET A 113 0.00 34.58 -20.28
CA MET A 113 0.43 33.49 -21.16
C MET A 113 -0.79 32.81 -21.77
N ASP A 114 -0.90 32.87 -23.09
CA ASP A 114 -1.85 32.06 -23.86
C ASP A 114 -1.41 30.59 -23.93
N ARG A 115 -2.32 29.71 -24.39
CA ARG A 115 -2.05 28.27 -24.56
C ARG A 115 -0.74 28.00 -25.31
N ALA A 116 -0.51 28.72 -26.41
CA ALA A 116 0.70 28.55 -27.23
C ALA A 116 1.98 28.97 -26.48
N ALA A 117 1.92 30.06 -25.71
CA ALA A 117 3.05 30.50 -24.89
C ALA A 117 3.35 29.50 -23.77
N LEU A 118 2.31 28.90 -23.18
CA LEU A 118 2.43 27.86 -22.17
C LEU A 118 3.03 26.56 -22.75
N GLU A 119 2.63 26.16 -23.95
CA GLU A 119 3.21 25.00 -24.64
C GLU A 119 4.68 25.24 -25.00
N ALA A 120 5.06 26.48 -25.34
CA ALA A 120 6.45 26.87 -25.58
C ALA A 120 7.29 26.83 -24.29
N GLU A 121 6.75 27.31 -23.17
CA GLU A 121 7.41 27.26 -21.84
C GLU A 121 7.63 25.81 -21.37
N ILE A 122 6.65 24.94 -21.62
CA ILE A 122 6.70 23.51 -21.28
C ILE A 122 7.58 22.74 -22.28
N GLY A 123 7.75 23.28 -23.49
CA GLY A 123 8.46 22.67 -24.60
C GLY A 123 7.72 21.49 -25.26
N LYS A 124 6.43 21.30 -24.94
CA LYS A 124 5.58 20.21 -25.43
C LYS A 124 4.11 20.63 -25.45
N PRO A 125 3.29 20.05 -26.35
CA PRO A 125 1.86 20.34 -26.38
C PRO A 125 1.17 19.82 -25.11
N LEU A 126 0.17 20.55 -24.62
CA LEU A 126 -0.55 20.20 -23.38
C LEU A 126 -1.25 18.83 -23.45
N GLU A 127 -1.54 18.37 -24.67
CA GLU A 127 -2.19 17.08 -24.95
C GLU A 127 -1.24 15.89 -24.79
N GLU A 128 0.06 16.10 -24.98
CA GLU A 128 1.10 15.08 -24.73
C GLU A 128 1.58 15.06 -23.27
N LEU A 129 1.10 16.00 -22.48
CA LEU A 129 1.51 16.16 -21.10
C LEU A 129 0.96 14.99 -20.27
N THR A 130 1.80 14.40 -19.44
CA THR A 130 1.33 13.36 -18.50
C THR A 130 0.69 13.96 -17.26
N GLN A 131 -0.13 13.19 -16.54
CA GLN A 131 -0.70 13.65 -15.25
C GLN A 131 0.36 14.09 -14.24
N LYS A 132 1.55 13.48 -14.28
CA LYS A 132 2.66 13.80 -13.38
C LYS A 132 3.25 15.17 -13.74
N GLU A 133 3.46 15.42 -15.02
CA GLU A 133 3.92 16.71 -15.53
C GLU A 133 2.87 17.81 -15.29
N ALA A 134 1.57 17.51 -15.48
CA ALA A 134 0.48 18.46 -15.21
C ALA A 134 0.48 18.95 -13.77
N ARG A 135 0.62 18.00 -12.83
CA ARG A 135 0.70 18.31 -11.39
C ARG A 135 1.95 19.10 -11.05
N PHE A 136 3.08 18.76 -11.66
CA PHE A 136 4.34 19.48 -11.47
C PHE A 136 4.20 20.95 -11.89
N TRP A 137 3.70 21.20 -13.11
CA TRP A 137 3.55 22.56 -13.62
C TRP A 137 2.45 23.35 -12.90
N ASN A 138 1.33 22.73 -12.51
CA ASN A 138 0.35 23.36 -11.64
C ASN A 138 0.97 23.86 -10.33
N GLY A 139 1.81 23.03 -9.70
CA GLY A 139 2.55 23.43 -8.50
C GLY A 139 3.54 24.58 -8.74
N HIS A 140 4.26 24.54 -9.87
CA HIS A 140 5.19 25.59 -10.27
C HIS A 140 4.48 26.95 -10.43
N PHE A 141 3.38 26.99 -11.19
CA PHE A 141 2.62 28.23 -11.40
C PHE A 141 1.93 28.73 -10.12
N VAL A 142 1.39 27.84 -9.28
CA VAL A 142 0.81 28.25 -7.98
C VAL A 142 1.88 28.88 -7.08
N ARG A 143 3.09 28.31 -7.03
CA ARG A 143 4.20 28.90 -6.27
C ARG A 143 4.63 30.25 -6.83
N ARG A 144 4.78 30.34 -8.15
CA ARG A 144 5.09 31.61 -8.83
C ARG A 144 4.04 32.70 -8.53
N ILE A 145 2.75 32.34 -8.51
CA ILE A 145 1.67 33.27 -8.10
C ILE A 145 1.82 33.71 -6.65
N ALA A 146 2.20 32.80 -5.75
CA ALA A 146 2.42 33.10 -4.35
C ALA A 146 3.68 33.95 -4.11
N GLU A 147 4.69 33.84 -4.97
CA GLU A 147 5.92 34.64 -4.93
C GLU A 147 5.71 36.05 -5.53
N GLU A 148 4.93 36.16 -6.61
CA GLU A 148 4.57 37.46 -7.21
C GLU A 148 3.55 38.26 -6.39
N ARG A 149 2.76 37.57 -5.55
CA ARG A 149 1.99 38.26 -4.51
C ARG A 149 2.94 38.56 -3.35
N PRO A 150 3.28 39.84 -3.07
CA PRO A 150 4.03 40.14 -1.86
C PRO A 150 3.26 39.58 -0.65
N PRO A 151 3.95 39.03 0.36
CA PRO A 151 3.27 38.66 1.59
C PRO A 151 2.52 39.89 2.07
N ILE A 152 1.21 39.75 2.30
CA ILE A 152 0.42 40.75 3.00
C ILE A 152 1.15 40.94 4.33
N ARG A 153 1.96 42.02 4.43
CA ARG A 153 2.55 42.41 5.70
C ARG A 153 1.34 42.60 6.63
N PRO A 154 1.27 41.94 7.80
CA PRO A 154 0.29 42.36 8.79
C PRO A 154 0.54 43.86 8.99
N GLY A 155 -0.51 44.66 8.77
CA GLY A 155 -0.41 46.11 8.84
C GLY A 155 0.22 46.51 10.17
N PRO A 156 0.96 47.63 10.24
CA PRO A 156 1.50 48.09 11.50
C PRO A 156 0.32 48.29 12.44
N ASP A 157 0.27 47.51 13.51
CA ASP A 157 -0.64 47.72 14.63
C ASP A 157 -0.42 49.17 15.07
N ARG A 158 -1.43 49.99 14.81
CA ARG A 158 -1.41 51.43 15.07
C ARG A 158 -1.75 51.64 16.54
N ALA A 159 -0.78 52.25 17.23
CA ALA A 159 -0.88 53.06 18.46
C ALA A 159 -1.25 52.32 19.76
#